data_AF-A0A661SMG0-F1
#
_entry.id   AF-A0A661SMG0-F1
#
_cell.length_a   1.000
_cell.length_b   1.000
_cell.length_c   1.000
_cell.angle_alpha   90.00
_cell.angle_beta   90.00
_cell.angle_gamma   90.00
#
_symmetry.space_group_name_H-M   'P 1'
#
loop_
_entity.id
_entity.type
_entity.pdbx_description
1 polymer ?
#
loop_
_entity_poly.entity_id
_entity_poly.type
_entity_poly.pdbx_seq_one_letter_code
_entity_poly.pdbx_strand_id
1 'polypeptide(L)' 'MRKILDSVSNMNAAEIALLYEHIRLMEKMKSVSRGKRKPVSMEKIHEMTASSRICWSDAVAKERRDRV' A
#
# COMPACT_ATOMS: atom_id res chain seq x y z
N MET A 1 -26.53 12.35 1.40
CA MET A 1 -26.16 13.09 0.17
C MET A 1 -25.96 14.58 0.42
N ARG A 2 -26.93 15.29 1.03
CA ARG A 2 -26.82 16.72 1.38
C ARG A 2 -25.51 17.10 2.08
N LYS A 3 -25.14 16.41 3.16
CA LYS A 3 -23.88 16.66 3.90
C LYS A 3 -22.60 16.64 3.04
N ILE A 4 -22.54 15.76 2.03
CA ILE A 4 -21.37 15.67 1.13
C ILE A 4 -21.39 16.85 0.15
N LEU A 5 -22.56 17.16 -0.40
CA LEU A 5 -22.73 18.28 -1.31
C LEU A 5 -22.42 19.61 -0.60
N ASP A 6 -22.89 19.79 0.63
CA ASP A 6 -22.62 20.96 1.46
C ASP A 6 -21.12 21.07 1.78
N SER A 7 -20.47 19.94 2.09
CA SER A 7 -19.04 19.92 2.34
C SER A 7 -18.22 20.30 1.10
N VAL A 8 -18.60 19.82 -0.09
CA VAL A 8 -17.91 20.17 -1.35
C VAL A 8 -18.18 21.62 -1.75
N SER A 9 -19.41 22.11 -1.52
CA SER A 9 -19.79 23.49 -1.84
C SER A 9 -19.08 24.53 -0.98
N ASN A 10 -18.62 24.13 0.22
CA ASN A 10 -17.89 24.99 1.14
C ASN A 10 -16.36 24.88 1.00
N MET A 11 -15.85 24.09 0.05
CA MET A 11 -14.41 23.97 -0.17
C MET A 11 -13.84 25.18 -0.91
N ASN A 12 -12.65 25.61 -0.50
CA ASN A 12 -11.88 26.58 -1.26
C ASN A 12 -11.17 25.93 -2.46
N ALA A 13 -10.59 26.75 -3.35
CA ALA A 13 -9.95 26.27 -4.57
C ALA A 13 -8.81 25.27 -4.33
N ALA A 14 -8.04 25.44 -3.25
CA ALA A 14 -6.96 24.53 -2.91
C ALA A 14 -7.49 23.17 -2.42
N GLU A 15 -8.54 23.17 -1.62
CA GLU A 15 -9.21 21.95 -1.13
C GLU A 15 -9.85 21.17 -2.28
N ILE A 16 -10.45 21.86 -3.25
CA ILE A 16 -10.99 21.23 -4.48
C ILE A 16 -9.85 20.61 -5.30
N ALA A 17 -8.73 21.31 -5.47
CA ALA A 17 -7.57 20.79 -6.18
C ALA A 17 -6.99 19.53 -5.50
N LEU A 18 -6.90 19.53 -4.17
CA LEU A 18 -6.47 18.37 -3.39
C LEU A 18 -7.45 17.20 -3.54
N LEU A 19 -8.76 17.45 -3.50
CA LEU A 19 -9.77 16.41 -3.70
C LEU A 19 -9.65 15.78 -5.09
N TYR A 20 -9.45 16.59 -6.13
CA TYR A 20 -9.26 16.12 -7.50
C TYR A 20 -8.00 15.24 -7.63
N GLU A 21 -6.88 15.71 -7.07
CA GLU A 21 -5.63 14.96 -7.04
C GLU A 21 -5.75 13.63 -6.30
N HIS A 22 -6.48 13.63 -5.18
CA HIS A 22 -6.75 12.42 -4.42
C HIS A 22 -7.57 11.40 -5.22
N ILE A 23 -8.65 11.85 -5.88
CA ILE A 23 -9.45 10.99 -6.76
C ILE A 23 -8.59 10.42 -7.89
N ARG A 24 -7.77 11.25 -8.55
CA ARG A 24 -6.86 10.83 -9.62
C ARG A 24 -5.88 9.75 -9.14
N LEU A 25 -5.32 9.92 -7.95
CA LEU A 25 -4.42 8.92 -7.34
C LEU A 25 -5.16 7.61 -7.04
N MET A 26 -6.37 7.69 -6.48
CA MET A 26 -7.18 6.50 -6.20
C MET A 26 -7.53 5.71 -7.47
N GLU A 27 -7.82 6.40 -8.58
CA GLU A 27 -8.07 5.75 -9.87
C GLU A 27 -6.82 5.04 -10.42
N LYS A 28 -5.66 5.68 -10.33
CA LYS A 28 -4.37 5.07 -10.68
C LYS A 28 -4.07 3.85 -9.79
N MET A 29 -4.36 3.92 -8.49
CA MET A 29 -4.16 2.77 -7.60
C MET A 29 -5.12 1.61 -7.89
N LYS A 30 -6.37 1.93 -8.26
CA LYS A 30 -7.36 0.92 -8.68
C LYS A 30 -6.96 0.22 -9.98
N SER A 31 -6.30 0.89 -10.92
CA SER A 31 -5.79 0.25 -12.13
C SER A 31 -4.61 -0.68 -11.83
N VAL A 32 -3.73 -0.29 -10.89
CA VAL A 32 -2.63 -1.14 -10.41
C VAL A 32 -3.14 -2.38 -9.66
N SER A 33 -4.16 -2.24 -8.81
CA SER A 33 -4.72 -3.37 -8.05
C SER A 33 -5.58 -4.32 -8.90
N ARG A 34 -6.12 -3.84 -10.03
CA ARG A 34 -6.80 -4.65 -11.05
C ARG A 34 -5.84 -5.43 -11.96
N GLY A 35 -4.53 -5.23 -11.85
CA GLY A 35 -3.58 -6.22 -12.35
C GLY A 35 -3.88 -7.53 -11.64
N LYS A 36 -4.47 -8.50 -12.36
CA LYS A 36 -4.75 -9.85 -11.85
C LYS A 36 -3.50 -10.34 -11.11
N ARG A 37 -3.51 -10.32 -9.77
CA ARG A 37 -2.47 -10.98 -8.98
C ARG A 37 -2.64 -12.46 -9.29
N LYS A 38 -1.89 -12.93 -10.29
CA LYS A 38 -1.79 -14.35 -10.55
C LYS A 38 -1.28 -14.99 -9.25
N PRO A 39 -1.87 -16.11 -8.80
CA PRO A 39 -1.29 -16.83 -7.68
C PRO A 39 0.18 -17.08 -7.98
N VAL A 40 1.04 -16.66 -7.06
CA VAL A 40 2.48 -16.87 -7.17
C VAL A 40 2.74 -18.34 -6.86
N SER A 41 3.49 -19.02 -7.72
CA SER A 41 3.80 -20.44 -7.49
C SER A 41 4.72 -20.60 -6.28
N MET A 42 4.68 -21.78 -5.65
CA MET A 42 5.57 -22.09 -4.52
C MET A 42 7.04 -21.97 -4.92
N GLU A 43 7.39 -22.34 -6.14
CA GLU A 43 8.74 -22.21 -6.70
C GLU A 43 9.19 -20.75 -6.73
N LYS A 44 8.30 -19.83 -7.11
CA LYS A 44 8.61 -18.40 -7.14
C LYS A 44 8.76 -17.81 -5.75
N ILE A 45 7.96 -18.29 -4.79
CA ILE A 45 8.10 -17.92 -3.37
C ILE A 45 9.46 -18.41 -2.84
N HIS A 46 9.84 -19.65 -3.14
CA HIS A 46 11.14 -20.21 -2.78
C HIS A 46 12.30 -19.44 -3.41
N GLU A 47 12.21 -19.05 -4.68
CA GLU A 47 13.23 -18.22 -5.35
C GLU A 47 13.39 -16.85 -4.66
N MET A 48 12.26 -16.17 -4.35
CA MET A 48 12.27 -14.88 -3.68
C MET A 48 12.84 -14.97 -2.26
N THR A 49 12.53 -16.05 -1.54
CA THR A 49 13.01 -16.26 -0.16
C THR A 49 14.43 -16.79 -0.09
N ALA A 50 14.89 -17.55 -1.09
CA ALA A 50 16.27 -18.05 -1.17
C ALA A 50 17.31 -16.93 -1.33
N SER A 51 16.92 -15.79 -1.92
CA SER A 51 17.80 -14.62 -2.04
C SER A 51 18.03 -13.86 -0.72
N SER A 52 17.21 -14.12 0.31
CA SER A 52 17.40 -13.51 1.62
C SER A 52 18.43 -14.32 2.41
N ARG A 53 19.67 -13.80 2.48
CA ARG A 53 20.76 -14.39 3.28
C ARG A 53 20.46 -14.41 4.79
N ILE A 54 19.44 -13.68 5.22
CA ILE A 54 19.00 -13.58 6.62
C ILE A 54 17.61 -14.19 6.71
N CYS A 55 17.46 -15.26 7.48
CA CYS A 55 16.15 -15.79 7.83
C CYS A 55 15.44 -14.78 8.75
N TRP A 56 14.14 -14.57 8.54
CA TRP A 56 13.34 -13.71 9.42
C TRP A 56 13.43 -14.15 10.90
N SER A 57 13.58 -15.44 11.15
CA SER A 57 13.81 -15.97 12.51
C SER A 57 15.10 -15.43 13.13
N ASP A 58 16.16 -15.27 12.35
CA ASP A 58 17.46 -14.83 12.83
C ASP A 58 17.47 -13.33 13.14
N ALA A 59 16.78 -12.54 12.31
CA ALA A 59 16.59 -11.11 12.54
C ALA A 59 15.82 -10.85 13.84
N VAL A 60 14.71 -11.58 14.07
CA VAL A 60 13.90 -11.47 15.29
C VAL A 60 14.67 -11.98 16.52
N ALA A 61 15.41 -13.08 16.40
CA ALA A 61 16.23 -13.61 17.49
C ALA A 61 17.41 -12.69 17.85
N LYS A 62 17.95 -11.95 16.88
CA LYS A 62 18.98 -10.93 17.11
C LYS A 62 18.40 -9.71 17.84
N GLU A 63 17.28 -9.17 17.37
CA GLU A 63 16.62 -8.03 18.02
C GLU A 63 16.27 -8.31 19.49
N ARG A 64 15.84 -9.54 19.81
CA ARG A 64 15.55 -9.93 21.19
C ARG A 64 16.80 -10.04 22.07
N ARG A 65 17.93 -10.47 21.50
CA ARG A 65 19.22 -10.55 22.23
C ARG A 65 19.81 -9.17 22.50
N ASP A 66 19.69 -8.25 21.55
CA ASP A 66 20.25 -6.89 21.67
C ASP A 66 19.49 -6.01 22.69
N ARG A 67 18.34 -6.48 23.21
CA ARG A 67 17.51 -5.80 24.23
C ARG A 67 17.70 -6.34 25.66
N VAL A 68 18.61 -7.29 25.89
CA VAL A 68 18.98 -7.86 27.20
C VAL A 68 20.39 -7.43 27.56
#